data_AF-A0A831KDK7-F1
#
_entry.id   AF-A0A831KDK7-F1
#
_cell.length_a   1.000
_cell.length_b   1.000
_cell.length_c   1.000
_cell.angle_alpha   90.00
_cell.angle_beta   90.00
_cell.angle_gamma   90.00
#
_symmetry.space_group_name_H-M   'P 1'
#
loop_
_entity.id
_entity.type
_entity.pdbx_description
1 polymer ?
#
loop_
_entity_poly.entity_id
_entity_poly.type
_entity_poly.pdbx_seq_one_letter_code
_entity_poly.pdbx_strand_id
1 'polypeptide(L)'
;YLNNRNNKAEVAFVVRDGWQNKGIGSFMFRHLIAIAKRNGIAGFTAEVLRDNYRMQAIFNHSGYRVQSRLEEGVYSFVIDF
;
A
#
# COMPACT_ATOMS: atom_id res chain seq x y z
N TYR A 1 -3.98 -1.30 10.93
CA TYR A 1 -4.55 -2.38 11.78
C TYR A 1 -4.22 -3.75 11.20
N LEU A 2 -4.01 -4.80 12.01
CA LEU A 2 -3.79 -6.18 11.53
C LEU A 2 -5.11 -6.94 11.48
N ASN A 3 -5.41 -7.58 10.35
CA ASN A 3 -6.53 -8.51 10.23
C ASN A 3 -6.06 -9.93 10.54
N ASN A 4 -6.47 -10.45 11.70
CA ASN A 4 -6.06 -11.78 12.18
C ASN A 4 -6.60 -12.94 11.33
N ARG A 5 -7.63 -12.75 10.50
CA ARG A 5 -8.19 -13.83 9.67
C ARG A 5 -7.33 -14.14 8.44
N ASN A 6 -6.62 -13.16 7.92
CA ASN A 6 -5.80 -13.30 6.71
C ASN A 6 -4.34 -12.84 6.92
N ASN A 7 -3.99 -12.44 8.15
CA ASN A 7 -2.68 -11.97 8.53
C ASN A 7 -2.15 -10.80 7.66
N LYS A 8 -3.04 -9.90 7.23
CA LYS A 8 -2.71 -8.71 6.44
C LYS A 8 -2.85 -7.46 7.28
N ALA A 9 -1.92 -6.53 7.14
CA ALA A 9 -1.96 -5.26 7.85
C ALA A 9 -2.39 -4.11 6.93
N GLU A 10 -3.22 -3.22 7.44
CA GLU A 10 -3.54 -1.98 6.74
C GLU A 10 -2.31 -1.06 6.70
N VAL A 11 -2.01 -0.52 5.52
CA VAL A 11 -0.90 0.40 5.29
C VAL A 11 -1.41 1.77 4.86
N ALA A 12 -0.92 2.82 5.51
CA ALA A 12 -1.20 4.20 5.16
C ALA A 12 0.05 5.06 5.43
N PHE A 13 0.33 6.00 4.53
CA PHE A 13 1.37 7.01 4.71
C PHE A 13 1.08 8.23 3.83
N VAL A 14 1.68 9.37 4.18
CA VAL A 14 1.56 10.62 3.43
C VAL A 14 2.95 11.19 3.13
N VAL A 15 3.11 11.76 1.95
CA VAL A 15 4.30 12.51 1.56
C VAL A 15 3.89 13.95 1.35
N ARG A 16 4.52 14.89 2.08
CA ARG A 16 4.26 16.33 1.91
C ARG A 16 4.47 16.76 0.46
N ASP A 17 3.64 17.68 -0.03
CA ASP A 17 3.58 18.05 -1.45
C ASP A 17 4.93 18.45 -2.05
N GLY A 18 5.72 19.28 -1.35
CA GLY A 18 7.06 19.69 -1.79
C GLY A 18 8.09 18.55 -1.92
N TRP A 19 7.76 17.37 -1.40
CA TRP A 19 8.59 16.17 -1.39
C TRP A 19 8.04 15.06 -2.29
N GLN A 20 6.91 15.27 -2.96
CA GLN A 20 6.35 14.29 -3.90
C GLN A 20 7.20 14.20 -5.18
N ASN A 21 7.00 13.11 -5.95
CA ASN A 21 7.76 12.79 -7.16
C ASN A 21 9.29 12.63 -6.99
N LYS A 22 9.76 12.49 -5.75
CA LYS A 22 11.17 12.20 -5.42
C LYS A 22 11.41 10.72 -5.04
N GLY A 23 10.45 9.85 -5.30
CA GLY A 23 10.53 8.41 -4.96
C GLY A 23 10.33 8.06 -3.48
N ILE A 24 10.06 9.04 -2.62
CA ILE A 24 9.93 8.85 -1.15
C ILE A 24 8.83 7.85 -0.81
N GLY A 25 7.65 7.97 -1.43
CA GLY A 25 6.53 7.05 -1.17
C GLY A 25 6.87 5.60 -1.52
N SER A 26 7.51 5.36 -2.67
CA SER A 26 7.97 4.03 -3.06
C SER A 26 9.06 3.48 -2.14
N PHE A 27 9.99 4.35 -1.70
CA PHE A 27 11.02 3.98 -0.72
C PHE A 27 10.38 3.57 0.61
N MET A 28 9.49 4.40 1.16
CA MET A 28 8.77 4.10 2.40
C MET A 28 7.98 2.80 2.28
N PHE A 29 7.26 2.61 1.17
CA PHE A 29 6.47 1.41 0.95
C PHE A 29 7.33 0.14 0.98
N ARG A 30 8.45 0.11 0.24
CA ARG A 30 9.39 -1.03 0.28
C ARG A 30 9.94 -1.28 1.69
N HIS A 31 10.24 -0.21 2.43
CA HIS A 31 10.73 -0.33 3.79
C HIS A 31 9.68 -0.94 4.73
N LEU A 32 8.42 -0.51 4.62
CA LEU A 32 7.30 -1.08 5.38
C LEU A 32 7.10 -2.57 5.05
N ILE A 33 7.22 -2.97 3.79
CA ILE A 33 7.15 -4.39 3.40
C ILE A 33 8.26 -5.19 4.07
N ALA A 34 9.50 -4.67 4.09
CA ALA A 34 10.61 -5.35 4.74
C ALA A 34 10.38 -5.54 6.24
N ILE A 35 9.83 -4.54 6.92
CA ILE A 35 9.44 -4.63 8.34
C ILE A 35 8.31 -5.64 8.53
N ALA A 36 7.27 -5.59 7.69
CA ALA A 36 6.11 -6.47 7.78
C ALA A 36 6.50 -7.95 7.60
N LYS A 37 7.34 -8.25 6.61
CA LYS A 37 7.89 -9.60 6.39
C LYS A 37 8.66 -10.10 7.61
N ARG A 38 9.49 -9.26 8.24
CA ARG A 38 10.24 -9.62 9.48
C ARG A 38 9.32 -9.91 10.66
N ASN A 39 8.12 -9.33 10.68
CA ASN A 39 7.12 -9.56 11.71
C ASN A 39 6.08 -10.63 11.32
N GLY A 40 6.32 -11.37 10.23
CA GLY A 40 5.46 -12.47 9.80
C GLY A 40 4.12 -12.04 9.21
N ILE A 41 3.97 -10.78 8.78
CA ILE A 41 2.74 -10.28 8.12
C ILE A 41 2.70 -10.76 6.67
N ALA A 42 1.57 -11.32 6.23
CA ALA A 42 1.39 -11.97 4.93
C ALA A 42 1.12 -11.00 3.77
N GLY A 43 0.80 -9.74 4.06
CA GLY A 43 0.50 -8.76 3.04
C GLY A 43 -0.08 -7.48 3.61
N PHE A 44 -0.42 -6.54 2.73
CA PHE A 44 -1.07 -5.30 3.09
C PHE A 44 -2.46 -5.14 2.49
N THR A 45 -3.28 -4.34 3.17
CA THR A 45 -4.50 -3.74 2.63
C THR A 45 -4.39 -2.23 2.64
N ALA A 46 -5.06 -1.54 1.71
CA ALA A 46 -5.11 -0.08 1.72
C ALA A 46 -6.38 0.44 1.05
N GLU A 47 -6.83 1.62 1.47
CA GLU A 47 -7.90 2.36 0.82
C GLU A 47 -7.33 3.61 0.17
N VAL A 48 -7.66 3.83 -1.10
CA VAL A 48 -7.10 4.92 -1.89
C VAL A 48 -8.20 5.57 -2.71
N LEU A 49 -8.36 6.88 -2.58
CA LEU A 49 -9.27 7.64 -3.46
C LEU A 49 -8.94 7.39 -4.94
N ARG A 50 -9.98 7.29 -5.77
CA ARG A 50 -9.87 7.10 -7.23
C ARG A 50 -8.91 8.08 -7.91
N ASP A 51 -8.83 9.30 -7.39
CA ASP A 51 -8.03 10.36 -8.01
C ASP A 51 -6.60 10.43 -7.46
N ASN A 52 -6.27 9.61 -6.45
CA ASN A 52 -4.91 9.52 -5.92
C ASN A 52 -4.05 8.55 -6.75
N TYR A 53 -3.83 8.93 -8.01
CA TYR A 53 -3.04 8.15 -8.98
C TYR A 53 -1.62 7.87 -8.50
N ARG A 54 -1.04 8.76 -7.68
CA ARG A 54 0.31 8.61 -7.13
C ARG A 54 0.39 7.42 -6.16
N MET A 55 -0.58 7.30 -5.25
CA MET A 55 -0.64 6.17 -4.31
C MET A 55 -0.95 4.86 -5.03
N GLN A 56 -1.88 4.89 -6.00
CA GLN A 56 -2.17 3.73 -6.85
C GLN A 56 -0.92 3.24 -7.60
N ALA A 57 -0.13 4.17 -8.16
CA ALA A 57 1.11 3.83 -8.85
C ALA A 57 2.13 3.18 -7.91
N ILE A 58 2.25 3.62 -6.65
CA ILE A 58 3.16 2.97 -5.68
C ILE A 58 2.77 1.51 -5.44
N PHE A 59 1.49 1.21 -5.28
CA PHE A 59 1.04 -0.17 -5.06
C PHE A 59 1.19 -1.03 -6.31
N ASN A 60 0.70 -0.55 -7.46
CA ASN A 60 0.73 -1.31 -8.71
C ASN A 60 2.15 -1.60 -9.22
N HIS A 61 3.13 -0.75 -8.91
CA HIS A 61 4.53 -0.94 -9.30
C HIS A 61 5.40 -1.51 -8.18
N SER A 62 4.80 -2.14 -7.17
CA SER A 62 5.52 -2.68 -6.02
C SER A 62 6.30 -3.98 -6.31
N GLY A 63 6.00 -4.64 -7.44
CA GLY A 63 6.55 -5.95 -7.78
C GLY A 63 5.86 -7.13 -7.06
N TYR A 64 4.81 -6.86 -6.29
CA TYR A 64 3.99 -7.86 -5.60
C TYR A 64 2.70 -8.15 -6.33
N ARG A 65 2.01 -9.23 -5.94
CA ARG A 65 0.67 -9.51 -6.45
C ARG A 65 -0.30 -8.51 -5.84
N VAL A 66 -0.91 -7.69 -6.69
CA VAL A 66 -1.86 -6.65 -6.29
C VAL A 66 -3.23 -6.95 -6.86
N GLN A 67 -4.25 -6.83 -6.02
CA GLN A 67 -5.65 -6.87 -6.41
C GLN A 67 -6.30 -5.58 -5.92
N SER A 68 -7.21 -5.01 -6.72
CA SER A 68 -7.93 -3.79 -6.35
C SER A 68 -9.39 -3.89 -6.76
N ARG A 69 -10.30 -3.42 -5.90
CA ARG A 69 -11.72 -3.26 -6.21
C ARG A 69 -12.11 -1.80 -6.03
N LEU A 70 -12.92 -1.27 -6.94
CA LEU A 70 -13.39 0.12 -6.90
C LEU A 70 -14.84 0.17 -6.45
N GLU A 71 -15.10 0.80 -5.32
CA GLU A 71 -16.44 1.02 -4.78
C GLU A 71 -16.56 2.45 -4.31
N GLU A 72 -17.65 3.13 -4.68
CA GLU A 72 -17.96 4.49 -4.21
C GLU A 72 -16.82 5.53 -4.34
N GLY A 73 -15.96 5.37 -5.36
CA GLY A 73 -14.83 6.29 -5.59
C GLY A 73 -13.56 5.96 -4.78
N VAL A 74 -13.53 4.84 -4.07
CA VAL A 74 -12.38 4.34 -3.32
C VAL A 74 -11.92 3.00 -3.92
N TYR A 75 -10.62 2.88 -4.17
CA TYR A 75 -9.98 1.61 -4.44
C TYR A 75 -9.59 0.93 -3.13
N SER A 76 -10.11 -0.27 -2.90
CA SER A 76 -9.64 -1.19 -1.88
C SER A 76 -8.57 -2.09 -2.47
N PHE A 77 -7.33 -1.94 -2.01
CA PHE A 77 -6.17 -2.73 -2.43
C PHE A 77 -5.89 -3.89 -1.49
N VAL A 78 -5.46 -5.01 -2.07
CA VAL A 78 -4.88 -6.16 -1.38
C VAL A 78 -3.55 -6.48 -2.06
N ILE A 79 -2.47 -6.52 -1.28
CA ILE A 79 -1.09 -6.73 -1.74
C ILE A 79 -0.51 -7.95 -1.01
N ASP A 80 -0.13 -8.99 -1.73
CA ASP A 80 0.42 -10.24 -1.17
C ASP A 80 1.95 -10.30 -1.30
N PHE A 81 2.63 -10.78 -0.24
CA PHE A 81 4.10 -10.73 -0.07
C PHE A 81 4.85 -12.04 -0.29
#